data_AF-A0A6L4WTR4-F1
#
_entry.id   AF-A0A6L4WTR4-F1
#
_cell.length_a   1.000
_cell.length_b   1.000
_cell.length_c   1.000
_cell.angle_alpha   90.00
_cell.angle_beta   90.00
_cell.angle_gamma   90.00
#
_symmetry.space_group_name_H-M   'P 1'
#
loop_
_entity.id
_entity.type
_entity.pdbx_description
1 polymer ?
#
loop_
_entity_poly.entity_id
_entity_poly.type
_entity_poly.pdbx_seq_one_letter_code
_entity_poly.pdbx_strand_id
1 'polypeptide(L)'
;YFAKNYKDLNIDIDHVDGTMNHKLRAKILSNLNTKDNYIVSNSRLLTEGVDLPDIGMVFLDKNMSSKIDITQLVGRVQRISKDNPEKLGYIVLPLFIDDISKLDLELSRNEELRTLFDIINNFRHIDTQLREEILAKKSNTNSLKQWDDFFEKILSFKTEFNRLPMLKSESEEEINLANWLKLQEKNIEKNLLSWNKIEKLHNLDGKRFSKRAKVYITNINSLEDEKIDEIEVFYEKLETVVLSRKIISSEDEYAKATKEFIDINGIDALKARTVYKGLGIGQYRSDKKKIFNKLKCERLKDEMILEYNHIHKDFLLSAVEISKKNHFNATIDFINKFGLEKIIATTEHNGFKIGIYRNEWRKKYNKSSDLEKKKLEKEFSVIHKDYLLSTNFVYRRDHLKATFDFLKKYRYDELVTKTVHNGFKIGQFRNEMRRKFKKADKEEQEQLLEEFNVIDEYYLIDRAYKNFTLNFKNSKEFVEKSGLEKFTNLTEYNGYKIGEFRSRQKLKYKSLDNQNEKDEMKRKFDEIHEDFLLDAIYISKRDHIKVTLEFINEFGYEQLTHKTIYKDFRIGSFRANCREKYKKLSKKEKEEMKKEFDIINPDFLITKRRNKK
;
A
#
# COMPACT_ATOMS: atom_id res chain seq x y z
N TYR A 1 17.39 37.92 24.61
CA TYR A 1 16.64 38.22 23.37
C TYR A 1 16.29 39.70 23.29
N PHE A 2 15.47 40.24 24.21
CA PHE A 2 14.99 41.63 24.16
C PHE A 2 16.10 42.69 24.14
N ALA A 3 17.07 42.64 25.07
CA ALA A 3 18.22 43.56 25.07
C ALA A 3 19.11 43.50 23.81
N LYS A 4 19.05 42.39 23.05
CA LYS A 4 19.84 42.21 21.82
C LYS A 4 19.12 42.76 20.59
N ASN A 5 17.80 42.63 20.54
CA ASN A 5 16.99 42.89 19.34
C ASN A 5 16.20 44.21 19.39
N TYR A 6 16.15 44.90 20.54
CA TYR A 6 15.43 46.17 20.71
C TYR A 6 16.28 47.25 21.37
N LYS A 7 17.54 47.38 20.95
CA LYS A 7 18.49 48.35 21.54
C LYS A 7 18.04 49.81 21.46
N ASP A 8 17.17 50.13 20.51
CA ASP A 8 16.69 51.49 20.26
C ASP A 8 15.38 51.82 21.02
N LEU A 9 14.77 50.83 21.69
CA LEU A 9 13.62 51.02 22.58
C LEU A 9 14.17 51.14 24.00
N ASN A 10 13.95 52.28 24.65
CA ASN A 10 14.40 52.60 26.01
C ASN A 10 13.81 51.60 27.05
N ILE A 11 14.40 50.41 27.14
CA ILE A 11 13.95 49.27 27.96
C ILE A 11 15.12 48.81 28.83
N ASP A 12 14.95 48.90 30.14
CA ASP A 12 15.92 48.40 31.11
C ASP A 12 15.53 46.97 31.55
N ILE A 13 16.51 46.06 31.66
CA ILE A 13 16.25 44.65 32.02
C ILE A 13 17.18 44.21 33.16
N ASP A 14 16.60 43.60 34.20
CA ASP A 14 17.34 43.01 35.32
C ASP A 14 16.87 41.57 35.62
N HIS A 15 17.62 40.87 36.47
CA HIS A 15 17.38 39.48 36.86
C HIS A 15 17.40 39.29 38.37
N VAL A 16 16.52 38.44 38.89
CA VAL A 16 16.49 38.04 40.31
C VAL A 16 16.46 36.52 40.44
N ASP A 17 17.46 35.96 41.14
CA ASP A 17 17.52 34.55 41.51
C ASP A 17 17.83 34.32 43.01
N GLY A 18 17.89 33.05 43.39
CA GLY A 18 18.01 32.61 44.79
C GLY A 18 19.41 32.81 45.36
N THR A 19 20.40 33.07 44.50
CA THR A 19 21.80 33.31 44.88
C THR A 19 22.06 34.79 45.18
N MET A 20 21.16 35.70 44.79
CA MET A 20 21.28 37.13 45.06
C MET A 20 21.04 37.49 46.52
N ASN A 21 21.86 38.42 47.05
CA ASN A 21 21.68 38.96 48.39
C ASN A 21 20.43 39.85 48.52
N HIS A 22 19.91 39.96 49.75
CA HIS A 22 18.67 40.68 50.05
C HIS A 22 18.71 42.16 49.65
N LYS A 23 19.85 42.83 49.81
CA LYS A 23 20.00 44.27 49.50
C LYS A 23 19.87 44.54 48.00
N LEU A 24 20.46 43.69 47.17
CA LEU A 24 20.37 43.79 45.71
C LEU A 24 18.96 43.48 45.22
N ARG A 25 18.31 42.44 45.78
CA ARG A 25 16.92 42.10 45.48
C ARG A 25 15.96 43.26 45.80
N ALA A 26 16.10 43.88 46.96
CA ALA A 26 15.28 45.02 47.36
C ALA A 26 15.46 46.22 46.40
N LYS A 27 16.69 46.47 45.94
CA LYS A 27 16.98 47.52 44.96
C LYS A 27 16.28 47.26 43.61
N ILE A 28 16.33 46.02 43.10
CA ILE A 28 15.67 45.65 41.84
C ILE A 28 14.14 45.79 41.95
N LEU A 29 13.55 45.40 43.08
CA LEU A 29 12.10 45.58 43.31
C LEU A 29 11.70 47.06 43.44
N SER A 30 12.54 47.89 44.06
CA SER A 30 12.33 49.35 44.10
C SER A 30 12.37 49.96 42.69
N ASN A 31 13.30 49.49 41.84
CA ASN A 31 13.38 49.95 40.45
C ASN A 31 12.13 49.53 39.66
N LEU A 32 11.61 48.33 39.88
CA LEU A 32 10.37 47.85 39.25
C LEU A 32 9.15 48.71 39.56
N ASN A 33 9.15 49.42 40.69
CA ASN A 33 8.08 50.36 41.04
C ASN A 33 8.26 51.77 40.45
N THR A 34 9.49 52.16 40.09
CA THR A 34 9.85 53.57 39.86
C THR A 34 10.37 53.87 38.46
N LYS A 35 10.86 52.86 37.74
CA LYS A 35 11.35 53.00 36.37
C LYS A 35 10.28 52.63 35.35
N ASP A 36 10.15 53.46 34.32
CA ASP A 36 9.36 53.14 33.14
C ASP A 36 10.07 52.07 32.28
N ASN A 37 9.28 51.23 31.59
CA ASN A 37 9.78 50.19 30.68
C ASN A 37 10.84 49.25 31.28
N TYR A 38 10.69 48.90 32.55
CA TYR A 38 11.61 48.03 33.28
C TYR A 38 11.09 46.59 33.35
N ILE A 39 11.91 45.63 32.91
CA ILE A 39 11.56 44.20 32.89
C ILE A 39 12.47 43.44 33.85
N VAL A 40 11.86 42.66 34.76
CA VAL A 40 12.60 41.81 35.69
C VAL A 40 12.31 40.34 35.39
N SER A 41 13.34 39.59 35.05
CA SER A 41 13.27 38.12 34.96
C SER A 41 13.48 37.49 36.34
N ASN A 42 12.71 36.45 36.69
CA ASN A 42 12.84 35.80 37.99
C ASN A 42 12.72 34.27 37.91
N SER A 43 13.33 33.56 38.87
CA SER A 43 13.18 32.11 39.05
C SER A 43 12.33 31.78 40.29
N ARG A 44 11.00 31.98 40.19
CA ARG A 44 10.00 31.72 41.26
C ARG A 44 10.19 32.48 42.57
N LEU A 45 11.02 33.52 42.58
CA LEU A 45 11.31 34.29 43.80
C LEU A 45 10.34 35.44 44.06
N LEU A 46 9.54 35.77 43.06
CA LEU A 46 8.53 36.82 43.13
C LEU A 46 7.11 36.26 43.19
N THR A 47 6.94 34.94 43.24
CA THR A 47 5.63 34.27 43.17
C THR A 47 4.98 34.16 44.55
N GLU A 48 5.72 33.87 45.63
CA GLU A 48 5.17 33.78 47.00
C GLU A 48 5.89 34.70 48.01
N GLY A 49 5.13 35.32 48.92
CA GLY A 49 5.65 36.04 50.09
C GLY A 49 6.28 37.43 49.87
N VAL A 50 6.37 37.90 48.63
CA VAL A 50 6.93 39.23 48.28
C VAL A 50 5.82 40.15 47.80
N ASP A 51 5.69 41.33 48.43
CA ASP A 51 4.80 42.40 47.95
C ASP A 51 5.42 43.03 46.70
N LEU A 52 4.75 42.85 45.56
CA LEU A 52 5.19 43.40 44.29
C LEU A 52 4.48 44.72 44.01
N PRO A 53 5.17 45.68 43.37
CA PRO A 53 4.54 46.92 42.92
C PRO A 53 3.46 46.65 41.86
N ASP A 54 2.78 47.70 41.44
CA ASP A 54 1.69 47.60 40.47
C ASP A 54 2.19 47.23 39.06
N ILE A 55 2.18 45.93 38.72
CA ILE A 55 2.73 45.41 37.45
C ILE A 55 1.70 45.51 36.32
N GLY A 56 2.10 46.06 35.17
CA GLY A 56 1.24 46.16 33.98
C GLY A 56 1.28 44.96 33.05
N MET A 57 2.34 44.16 33.11
CA MET A 57 2.56 43.06 32.17
C MET A 57 3.31 41.90 32.81
N VAL A 58 2.87 40.66 32.54
CA VAL A 58 3.66 39.45 32.85
C VAL A 58 4.06 38.73 31.58
N PHE A 59 5.27 38.17 31.58
CA PHE A 59 5.68 37.19 30.57
C PHE A 59 5.61 35.79 31.19
N LEU A 60 4.94 34.88 30.51
CA LEU A 60 4.89 33.47 30.90
C LEU A 60 5.91 32.70 30.07
N ASP A 61 6.81 31.98 30.74
CA ASP A 61 7.75 31.07 30.05
C ASP A 61 7.05 29.73 29.79
N LYS A 62 7.32 29.14 28.63
CA LYS A 62 6.82 27.82 28.21
C LYS A 62 7.12 26.70 29.22
N ASN A 63 8.23 26.83 29.96
CA ASN A 63 8.68 25.86 30.95
C ASN A 63 7.98 25.99 32.32
N MET A 64 7.09 26.98 32.49
CA MET A 64 6.29 27.09 33.71
C MET A 64 5.21 26.00 33.74
N SER A 65 5.42 24.95 34.52
CA SER A 65 4.47 23.84 34.68
C SER A 65 3.57 23.94 35.91
N SER A 66 3.86 24.85 36.85
CA SER A 66 3.08 25.03 38.08
C SER A 66 1.84 25.88 37.83
N LYS A 67 0.66 25.25 37.92
CA LYS A 67 -0.64 25.94 37.80
C LYS A 67 -0.85 27.00 38.88
N ILE A 68 -0.32 26.75 40.08
CA ILE A 68 -0.43 27.66 41.22
C ILE A 68 0.40 28.92 40.97
N ASP A 69 1.67 28.77 40.57
CA ASP A 69 2.59 29.89 40.31
C ASP A 69 2.04 30.81 39.21
N ILE A 70 1.50 30.23 38.13
CA ILE A 70 0.90 30.97 37.01
C ILE A 70 -0.31 31.78 37.48
N THR A 71 -1.21 31.15 38.25
CA THR A 71 -2.43 31.81 38.74
C THR A 71 -2.08 32.97 39.67
N GLN A 72 -1.09 32.79 40.55
CA GLN A 72 -0.58 33.86 41.41
C GLN A 72 0.06 34.99 40.61
N LEU A 73 0.88 34.68 39.59
CA LEU A 73 1.55 35.67 38.75
C LEU A 73 0.54 36.54 37.99
N VAL A 74 -0.50 35.93 37.41
CA VAL A 74 -1.54 36.68 36.70
C VAL A 74 -2.47 37.43 37.63
N GLY A 75 -2.80 36.87 38.80
CA GLY A 75 -3.53 37.59 39.84
C GLY A 75 -2.85 38.88 40.28
N ARG A 76 -1.50 38.96 40.18
CA ARG A 76 -0.74 40.19 40.47
C ARG A 76 -0.94 41.28 39.40
N VAL A 77 -1.19 40.91 38.14
CA VAL A 77 -1.47 41.86 37.05
C VAL A 77 -2.94 42.25 36.93
N GLN A 78 -3.85 41.38 37.39
CA GLN A 78 -5.28 41.68 37.47
C GLN A 78 -5.63 42.56 38.69
N ARG A 79 -4.69 42.81 39.60
CA ARG A 79 -4.92 43.65 40.78
C ARG A 79 -5.27 45.07 40.33
N ILE A 80 -6.42 45.57 40.78
CA ILE A 80 -6.81 46.96 40.53
C ILE A 80 -5.79 47.88 41.19
N SER A 81 -5.15 48.70 40.36
CA SER A 81 -4.24 49.73 40.84
C SER A 81 -5.03 50.84 41.52
N LYS A 82 -4.58 51.27 42.70
CA LYS A 82 -5.22 52.39 43.41
C LYS A 82 -5.02 53.71 42.68
N ASP A 83 -3.88 53.84 41.98
CA ASP A 83 -3.46 55.08 41.32
C ASP A 83 -3.92 55.12 39.85
N ASN A 84 -4.21 53.96 39.25
CA ASN A 84 -4.73 53.87 37.87
C ASN A 84 -5.78 52.73 37.72
N PRO A 85 -7.05 52.98 38.11
CA PRO A 85 -8.11 51.96 38.06
C PRO A 85 -8.45 51.46 36.64
N GLU A 86 -8.15 52.25 35.60
CA GLU A 86 -8.39 51.89 34.20
C GLU A 86 -7.23 51.13 33.54
N LYS A 87 -6.19 50.82 34.32
CA LYS A 87 -5.01 50.09 33.85
C LYS A 87 -5.41 48.75 33.24
N LEU A 88 -4.99 48.54 31.99
CA LEU A 88 -5.07 47.24 31.35
C LEU A 88 -3.87 46.38 31.76
N GLY A 89 -4.15 45.19 32.27
CA GLY A 89 -3.15 44.17 32.56
C GLY A 89 -2.87 43.32 31.33
N TYR A 90 -1.59 43.14 31.00
CA TYR A 90 -1.15 42.34 29.85
C TYR A 90 -0.53 41.01 30.31
N ILE A 91 -0.94 39.92 29.65
CA ILE A 91 -0.30 38.61 29.79
C ILE A 91 0.31 38.29 28.43
N VAL A 92 1.62 38.12 28.40
CA VAL A 92 2.37 37.85 27.17
C VAL A 92 2.88 36.42 27.20
N LEU A 93 2.52 35.64 26.18
CA LEU A 93 3.07 34.32 25.94
C LEU A 93 3.88 34.32 24.64
N PRO A 94 5.21 34.12 24.71
CA PRO A 94 6.02 33.92 23.51
C PRO A 94 5.84 32.49 22.99
N LEU A 95 5.47 32.36 21.72
CA LEU A 95 5.37 31.09 21.00
C LEU A 95 6.40 31.06 19.87
N PHE A 96 7.13 29.95 19.76
CA PHE A 96 8.09 29.73 18.69
C PHE A 96 7.55 28.60 17.81
N ILE A 97 7.28 28.91 16.54
CA ILE A 97 6.66 27.97 15.61
C ILE A 97 7.47 28.03 14.32
N ASP A 98 8.05 26.90 13.94
CA ASP A 98 8.95 26.81 12.80
C ASP A 98 8.20 26.81 11.46
N ASP A 99 6.96 26.31 11.42
CA ASP A 99 6.15 26.20 10.20
C ASP A 99 4.64 26.30 10.52
N ILE A 100 4.02 27.42 10.14
CA ILE A 100 2.59 27.72 10.36
C ILE A 100 1.68 26.72 9.62
N SER A 101 2.10 26.16 8.49
CA SER A 101 1.28 25.21 7.72
C SER A 101 1.07 23.88 8.47
N LYS A 102 2.03 23.51 9.34
CA LYS A 102 2.00 22.30 10.18
C LYS A 102 1.40 22.55 11.57
N LEU A 103 0.74 23.68 11.77
CA LEU A 103 0.24 24.10 13.07
C LEU A 103 -0.65 23.07 13.77
N ASP A 104 -1.53 22.35 13.06
CA ASP A 104 -2.38 21.30 13.68
C ASP A 104 -1.54 20.16 14.31
N LEU A 105 -0.40 19.89 13.68
CA LEU A 105 0.55 18.85 14.04
C LEU A 105 1.50 19.34 15.15
N GLU A 106 1.85 20.61 15.17
CA GLU A 106 2.58 21.30 16.25
C GLU A 106 1.69 21.47 17.51
N LEU A 107 0.45 21.96 17.39
CA LEU A 107 -0.53 22.15 18.47
C LEU A 107 -0.87 20.85 19.22
N SER A 108 -0.82 19.71 18.53
CA SER A 108 -1.09 18.40 19.11
C SER A 108 0.13 17.76 19.78
N ARG A 109 1.37 18.18 19.42
CA ARG A 109 2.63 17.57 19.87
C ARG A 109 3.42 18.44 20.86
N ASN A 110 3.31 19.76 20.76
CA ASN A 110 4.23 20.68 21.42
C ASN A 110 3.81 20.91 22.89
N GLU A 111 4.68 20.49 23.81
CA GLU A 111 4.51 20.70 25.26
C GLU A 111 4.44 22.20 25.62
N GLU A 112 5.06 23.08 24.82
CA GLU A 112 5.06 24.54 25.01
C GLU A 112 3.66 25.14 24.81
N LEU A 113 2.90 24.61 23.84
CA LEU A 113 1.52 25.01 23.58
C LEU A 113 0.55 24.36 24.56
N ARG A 114 0.88 23.19 25.13
CA ARG A 114 0.10 22.58 26.22
C ARG A 114 0.03 23.51 27.44
N THR A 115 1.13 24.15 27.81
CA THR A 115 1.19 25.16 28.87
C THR A 115 0.23 26.31 28.59
N LEU A 116 0.17 26.84 27.35
CA LEU A 116 -0.82 27.85 26.92
C LEU A 116 -2.27 27.39 27.17
N PHE A 117 -2.60 26.16 26.78
CA PHE A 117 -3.95 25.62 26.97
C PHE A 117 -4.29 25.43 28.45
N ASP A 118 -3.35 24.98 29.27
CA ASP A 118 -3.54 24.86 30.72
C ASP A 118 -3.79 26.25 31.35
N ILE A 119 -3.04 27.27 30.92
CA ILE A 119 -3.19 28.66 31.35
C ILE A 119 -4.58 29.21 30.97
N ILE A 120 -4.98 29.13 29.70
CA ILE A 120 -6.29 29.59 29.22
C ILE A 120 -7.43 28.85 29.92
N ASN A 121 -7.31 27.53 30.08
CA ASN A 121 -8.34 26.74 30.76
C ASN A 121 -8.48 27.13 32.24
N ASN A 122 -7.36 27.42 32.93
CA ASN A 122 -7.40 27.91 34.31
C ASN A 122 -8.10 29.28 34.38
N PHE A 123 -7.80 30.22 33.46
CA PHE A 123 -8.52 31.50 33.42
C PHE A 123 -10.01 31.33 33.18
N ARG A 124 -10.39 30.40 32.31
CA ARG A 124 -11.81 30.08 32.06
C ARG A 124 -12.56 29.58 33.31
N HIS A 125 -11.85 29.01 34.29
CA HIS A 125 -12.45 28.60 35.56
C HIS A 125 -12.69 29.77 36.52
N ILE A 126 -11.87 30.83 36.41
CA ILE A 126 -11.90 32.00 37.29
C ILE A 126 -12.79 33.11 36.69
N ASP A 127 -12.72 33.29 35.38
CA ASP A 127 -13.39 34.36 34.63
C ASP A 127 -14.62 33.81 33.89
N THR A 128 -15.80 34.17 34.40
CA THR A 128 -17.09 33.79 33.84
C THR A 128 -17.33 34.40 32.45
N GLN A 129 -16.83 35.59 32.19
CA GLN A 129 -16.98 36.28 30.90
C GLN A 129 -16.13 35.59 29.83
N LEU A 130 -14.87 35.25 30.14
CA LEU A 130 -14.01 34.46 29.25
C LEU A 130 -14.62 33.08 28.94
N ARG A 131 -15.24 32.44 29.95
CA ARG A 131 -15.96 31.16 29.77
C ARG A 131 -17.13 31.29 28.81
N GLU A 132 -17.93 32.32 28.96
CA GLU A 132 -19.10 32.57 28.12
C GLU A 132 -18.71 32.93 26.69
N GLU A 133 -17.67 33.75 26.49
CA GLU A 133 -17.12 34.07 25.16
C GLU A 133 -16.60 32.82 24.43
N ILE A 134 -15.91 31.92 25.14
CA ILE A 134 -15.43 30.65 24.58
C ILE A 134 -16.60 29.70 24.24
N LEU A 135 -17.62 29.60 25.11
CA LEU A 135 -18.80 28.76 24.87
C LEU A 135 -19.65 29.27 23.70
N ALA A 136 -19.82 30.58 23.58
CA ALA A 136 -20.51 31.25 22.50
C ALA A 136 -19.90 30.97 21.12
N LYS A 137 -18.57 30.92 21.05
CA LYS A 137 -17.85 30.61 19.80
C LYS A 137 -17.95 29.13 19.40
N LYS A 138 -18.12 28.23 20.38
CA LYS A 138 -18.27 26.78 20.17
C LYS A 138 -19.59 26.38 19.51
N SER A 139 -20.67 27.17 19.67
CA SER A 139 -21.98 26.88 19.07
C SER A 139 -22.12 27.33 17.61
N ASN A 140 -21.18 28.13 17.09
CA ASN A 140 -21.24 28.72 15.74
C ASN A 140 -20.39 28.01 14.68
N THR A 141 -19.70 26.91 15.00
CA THR A 141 -18.83 26.20 14.03
C THR A 141 -19.58 25.49 12.90
N ASN A 142 -20.90 25.30 13.00
CA ASN A 142 -21.73 24.77 11.90
C ASN A 142 -22.27 25.85 10.93
N SER A 143 -21.98 27.14 11.14
CA SER A 143 -22.56 28.25 10.35
C SER A 143 -21.55 29.11 9.59
N LEU A 144 -20.27 28.72 9.51
CA LEU A 144 -19.23 29.56 8.90
C LEU A 144 -19.53 29.89 7.43
N LYS A 145 -19.81 28.89 6.60
CA LYS A 145 -20.21 29.08 5.19
C LYS A 145 -21.48 29.93 5.04
N GLN A 146 -22.48 29.69 5.88
CA GLN A 146 -23.72 30.47 5.85
C GLN A 146 -23.50 31.94 6.25
N TRP A 147 -22.57 32.25 7.14
CA TRP A 147 -22.35 33.64 7.54
C TRP A 147 -21.72 34.46 6.41
N ASP A 148 -20.67 33.93 5.76
CA ASP A 148 -20.01 34.61 4.65
C ASP A 148 -20.94 34.73 3.44
N ASP A 149 -21.72 33.68 3.12
CA ASP A 149 -22.72 33.73 2.05
C ASP A 149 -23.78 34.83 2.27
N PHE A 150 -24.22 35.02 3.52
CA PHE A 150 -25.15 36.10 3.86
C PHE A 150 -24.47 37.48 3.83
N PHE A 151 -23.22 37.57 4.28
CA PHE A 151 -22.47 38.83 4.25
C PHE A 151 -22.19 39.30 2.81
N GLU A 152 -21.83 38.40 1.90
CA GLU A 152 -21.66 38.71 0.47
C GLU A 152 -22.97 39.18 -0.17
N LYS A 153 -24.11 38.58 0.19
CA LYS A 153 -25.43 39.06 -0.25
C LYS A 153 -25.73 40.47 0.24
N ILE A 154 -25.33 40.82 1.47
CA ILE A 154 -25.43 42.19 1.99
C ILE A 154 -24.54 43.15 1.20
N LEU A 155 -23.31 42.74 0.87
CA LEU A 155 -22.37 43.55 0.08
C LEU A 155 -22.94 43.83 -1.32
N SER A 156 -23.45 42.78 -1.99
CA SER A 156 -24.09 42.88 -3.30
C SER A 156 -25.30 43.82 -3.24
N PHE A 157 -26.19 43.63 -2.26
CA PHE A 157 -27.35 44.49 -2.06
C PHE A 157 -26.94 45.96 -1.82
N LYS A 158 -25.93 46.20 -0.97
CA LYS A 158 -25.44 47.55 -0.69
C LYS A 158 -24.86 48.20 -1.94
N THR A 159 -24.16 47.43 -2.77
CA THR A 159 -23.58 47.92 -4.03
C THR A 159 -24.67 48.27 -5.05
N GLU A 160 -25.72 47.45 -5.14
CA GLU A 160 -26.82 47.62 -6.09
C GLU A 160 -27.77 48.77 -5.71
N PHE A 161 -28.17 48.85 -4.43
CA PHE A 161 -29.18 49.81 -3.96
C PHE A 161 -28.57 51.02 -3.24
N ASN A 162 -27.24 51.08 -3.09
CA ASN A 162 -26.49 52.10 -2.37
C ASN A 162 -27.01 52.38 -0.94
N ARG A 163 -27.58 51.36 -0.30
CA ARG A 163 -28.14 51.42 1.07
C ARG A 163 -28.16 50.02 1.69
N LEU A 164 -28.32 49.94 3.01
CA LEU A 164 -28.52 48.66 3.69
C LEU A 164 -29.98 48.17 3.60
N PRO A 165 -30.20 46.84 3.68
CA PRO A 165 -31.54 46.25 3.76
C PRO A 165 -32.35 46.76 4.95
N MET A 166 -33.65 47.00 4.74
CA MET A 166 -34.57 47.48 5.76
C MET A 166 -35.67 46.46 6.08
N LEU A 167 -36.13 46.45 7.34
CA LEU A 167 -37.24 45.59 7.79
C LEU A 167 -38.61 46.01 7.24
N LYS A 168 -38.73 47.23 6.72
CA LYS A 168 -39.94 47.78 6.09
C LYS A 168 -39.79 47.75 4.58
N SER A 169 -39.67 46.56 4.00
CA SER A 169 -39.62 46.33 2.55
C SER A 169 -40.75 45.40 2.15
N GLU A 170 -41.17 45.43 0.88
CA GLU A 170 -42.12 44.46 0.31
C GLU A 170 -41.41 43.18 -0.17
N SER A 171 -40.08 43.22 -0.31
CA SER A 171 -39.27 42.07 -0.70
C SER A 171 -38.93 41.20 0.50
N GLU A 172 -39.36 39.94 0.44
CA GLU A 172 -39.07 38.94 1.47
C GLU A 172 -37.56 38.67 1.61
N GLU A 173 -36.80 38.78 0.51
CA GLU A 173 -35.35 38.65 0.53
C GLU A 173 -34.67 39.81 1.26
N GLU A 174 -35.12 41.05 1.05
CA GLU A 174 -34.59 42.22 1.76
C GLU A 174 -34.89 42.15 3.26
N ILE A 175 -36.11 41.72 3.63
CA ILE A 175 -36.51 41.54 5.03
C ILE A 175 -35.61 40.50 5.72
N ASN A 176 -35.31 39.38 5.05
CA ASN A 176 -34.44 38.33 5.58
C ASN A 176 -33.01 38.84 5.82
N LEU A 177 -32.45 39.60 4.87
CA LEU A 177 -31.15 40.24 5.01
C LEU A 177 -31.13 41.29 6.15
N ALA A 178 -32.20 42.08 6.29
CA ALA A 178 -32.34 43.06 7.37
C ALA A 178 -32.45 42.41 8.76
N ASN A 179 -33.18 41.30 8.86
CA ASN A 179 -33.27 40.49 10.08
C ASN A 179 -31.90 39.90 10.46
N TRP A 180 -31.13 39.44 9.47
CA TRP A 180 -29.78 38.92 9.71
C TRP A 180 -28.84 40.00 10.26
N LEU A 181 -28.87 41.23 9.72
CA LEU A 181 -28.08 42.35 10.25
C LEU A 181 -28.45 42.70 11.69
N LYS A 182 -29.76 42.74 12.00
CA LYS A 182 -30.25 42.97 13.37
C LYS A 182 -29.84 41.86 14.33
N LEU A 183 -29.80 40.62 13.86
CA LEU A 183 -29.27 39.50 14.64
C LEU A 183 -27.77 39.68 14.91
N GLN A 184 -27.00 40.18 13.93
CA GLN A 184 -25.58 40.44 14.13
C GLN A 184 -25.35 41.54 15.17
N GLU A 185 -26.11 42.63 15.17
CA GLU A 185 -26.03 43.66 16.24
C GLU A 185 -26.17 43.04 17.63
N LYS A 186 -27.21 42.22 17.82
CA LYS A 186 -27.46 41.50 19.07
C LYS A 186 -26.34 40.52 19.41
N ASN A 187 -25.72 39.91 18.40
CA ASN A 187 -24.57 39.02 18.59
C ASN A 187 -23.31 39.80 18.98
N ILE A 188 -23.12 41.03 18.49
CA ILE A 188 -22.02 41.91 18.92
C ILE A 188 -22.22 42.33 20.37
N GLU A 189 -23.43 42.78 20.75
CA GLU A 189 -23.75 43.14 22.15
C GLU A 189 -23.51 41.99 23.13
N LYS A 190 -23.75 40.76 22.66
CA LYS A 190 -23.57 39.52 23.44
C LYS A 190 -22.20 38.86 23.26
N ASN A 191 -21.27 39.48 22.52
CA ASN A 191 -19.93 38.98 22.25
C ASN A 191 -19.87 37.58 21.61
N LEU A 192 -20.82 37.28 20.73
CA LEU A 192 -20.95 35.97 20.06
C LEU A 192 -20.27 35.93 18.68
N LEU A 193 -19.72 37.05 18.20
CA LEU A 193 -19.05 37.17 16.90
C LEU A 193 -17.52 37.29 17.03
N SER A 194 -16.81 36.74 16.05
CA SER A 194 -15.35 36.91 15.94
C SER A 194 -14.99 38.34 15.54
N TRP A 195 -13.75 38.74 15.83
CA TRP A 195 -13.28 40.09 15.56
C TRP A 195 -13.33 40.45 14.06
N ASN A 196 -12.89 39.57 13.15
CA ASN A 196 -12.98 39.80 11.69
C ASN A 196 -14.42 40.03 11.22
N LYS A 197 -15.40 39.32 11.79
CA LYS A 197 -16.82 39.52 11.46
C LYS A 197 -17.33 40.88 11.94
N ILE A 198 -16.90 41.30 13.13
CA ILE A 198 -17.20 42.63 13.67
C ILE A 198 -16.54 43.71 12.81
N GLU A 199 -15.31 43.51 12.35
CA GLU A 199 -14.60 44.45 11.48
C GLU A 199 -15.24 44.54 10.08
N LYS A 200 -15.59 43.40 9.47
CA LYS A 200 -16.37 43.35 8.23
C LYS A 200 -17.69 44.13 8.35
N LEU A 201 -18.43 43.94 9.46
CA LEU A 201 -19.67 44.68 9.74
C LEU A 201 -19.43 46.17 10.04
N HIS A 202 -18.36 46.51 10.77
CA HIS A 202 -17.99 47.90 11.01
C HIS A 202 -17.60 48.62 9.71
N ASN A 203 -16.84 47.96 8.83
CA ASN A 203 -16.49 48.50 7.52
C ASN A 203 -17.70 48.62 6.60
N LEU A 204 -18.70 47.74 6.79
CA LEU A 204 -20.00 47.85 6.15
C LEU A 204 -20.77 49.11 6.64
N ASP A 205 -20.88 49.34 7.94
CA ASP A 205 -21.51 50.54 8.52
C ASP A 205 -21.05 50.82 9.96
N GLY A 206 -20.04 51.67 10.10
CA GLY A 206 -19.43 51.99 11.40
C GLY A 206 -20.32 52.82 12.33
N LYS A 207 -21.43 53.41 11.85
CA LYS A 207 -22.41 54.06 12.72
C LYS A 207 -23.33 53.03 13.38
N ARG A 208 -23.60 51.93 12.68
CA ARG A 208 -24.48 50.85 13.11
C ARG A 208 -23.74 49.79 13.95
N PHE A 209 -22.47 49.55 13.65
CA PHE A 209 -21.64 48.55 14.32
C PHE A 209 -20.39 49.22 14.92
N SER A 210 -20.31 49.31 16.25
CA SER A 210 -19.21 49.98 16.95
C SER A 210 -17.93 49.13 17.03
N LYS A 211 -16.74 49.77 17.06
CA LYS A 211 -15.46 49.08 17.34
C LYS A 211 -15.41 48.69 18.81
N ARG A 212 -15.03 47.43 19.11
CA ARG A 212 -14.70 47.00 20.48
C ARG A 212 -13.20 47.18 20.76
N ALA A 213 -12.83 47.23 22.05
CA ALA A 213 -11.47 47.45 22.54
C ALA A 213 -10.44 46.56 21.81
N LYS A 214 -9.38 47.21 21.34
CA LYS A 214 -8.36 46.67 20.46
C LYS A 214 -7.45 45.72 21.24
N VAL A 215 -7.47 44.43 20.89
CA VAL A 215 -6.27 43.59 21.08
C VAL A 215 -5.25 44.14 20.10
N TYR A 216 -4.25 44.87 20.60
CA TYR A 216 -3.18 45.38 19.75
C TYR A 216 -2.26 44.21 19.37
N ILE A 217 -2.37 43.74 18.13
CA ILE A 217 -1.32 42.94 17.51
C ILE A 217 -0.38 43.94 16.83
N THR A 218 0.65 44.34 17.54
CA THR A 218 1.69 45.19 16.95
C THR A 218 2.68 44.28 16.24
N ASN A 219 2.60 44.23 14.91
CA ASN A 219 3.58 43.55 14.08
C ASN A 219 4.94 44.23 14.27
N ILE A 220 5.95 43.50 14.75
CA ILE A 220 7.28 44.05 14.98
C ILE A 220 8.10 44.14 13.70
N ASN A 221 7.70 43.56 12.57
CA ASN A 221 8.32 43.90 11.29
C ASN A 221 7.33 43.70 10.12
N SER A 222 7.19 44.76 9.33
CA SER A 222 6.57 44.81 8.00
C SER A 222 6.46 43.46 7.29
N LEU A 223 5.25 42.93 7.18
CA LEU A 223 4.96 41.82 6.27
C LEU A 223 3.67 42.13 5.51
N GLU A 224 3.79 41.96 4.19
CA GLU A 224 2.80 42.19 3.13
C GLU A 224 1.50 41.41 3.37
N ASP A 225 0.39 41.92 2.80
CA ASP A 225 -0.98 41.43 2.99
C ASP A 225 -1.16 39.91 2.77
N GLU A 226 -0.28 39.23 2.01
CA GLU A 226 -0.33 37.78 1.76
C GLU A 226 -0.16 36.90 3.02
N LYS A 227 0.43 37.42 4.11
CA LYS A 227 0.58 36.63 5.36
C LYS A 227 -0.58 36.79 6.35
N ILE A 228 -1.51 37.71 6.09
CA ILE A 228 -2.68 37.91 6.94
C ILE A 228 -3.58 36.66 6.89
N ASP A 229 -3.72 36.05 5.71
CA ASP A 229 -4.49 34.80 5.52
C ASP A 229 -3.87 33.61 6.29
N GLU A 230 -2.53 33.50 6.31
CA GLU A 230 -1.84 32.45 7.08
C GLU A 230 -2.01 32.63 8.59
N ILE A 231 -2.02 33.89 9.06
CA ILE A 231 -2.28 34.26 10.45
C ILE A 231 -3.76 34.01 10.81
N GLU A 232 -4.69 34.25 9.89
CA GLU A 232 -6.11 33.95 10.07
C GLU A 232 -6.35 32.44 10.19
N VAL A 233 -5.76 31.64 9.30
CA VAL A 233 -5.74 30.18 9.38
C VAL A 233 -5.11 29.70 10.69
N PHE A 234 -4.04 30.37 11.15
CA PHE A 234 -3.41 30.07 12.43
C PHE A 234 -4.37 30.27 13.60
N TYR A 235 -5.11 31.39 13.63
CA TYR A 235 -6.10 31.67 14.67
C TYR A 235 -7.30 30.74 14.61
N GLU A 236 -7.83 30.44 13.42
CA GLU A 236 -8.94 29.50 13.25
C GLU A 236 -8.58 28.10 13.75
N LYS A 237 -7.35 27.64 13.47
CA LYS A 237 -6.84 26.35 13.95
C LYS A 237 -6.61 26.35 15.46
N LEU A 238 -5.99 27.40 16.01
CA LEU A 238 -5.83 27.55 17.45
C LEU A 238 -7.18 27.58 18.16
N GLU A 239 -8.12 28.38 17.68
CA GLU A 239 -9.46 28.51 18.22
C GLU A 239 -10.22 27.18 18.10
N THR A 240 -10.12 26.48 16.97
CA THR A 240 -10.66 25.13 16.82
C THR A 240 -10.06 24.16 17.83
N VAL A 241 -8.76 24.18 18.07
CA VAL A 241 -8.10 23.31 19.06
C VAL A 241 -8.45 23.69 20.51
N VAL A 242 -8.50 25.00 20.84
CA VAL A 242 -8.93 25.52 22.16
C VAL A 242 -10.40 25.16 22.43
N LEU A 243 -11.27 25.27 21.43
CA LEU A 243 -12.72 25.02 21.53
C LEU A 243 -13.08 23.52 21.45
N SER A 244 -12.33 22.73 20.67
CA SER A 244 -12.53 21.28 20.48
C SER A 244 -11.98 20.46 21.63
N ARG A 245 -10.92 20.90 22.33
CA ARG A 245 -10.55 20.34 23.63
C ARG A 245 -11.70 20.60 24.60
N LYS A 246 -12.50 19.55 24.79
CA LYS A 246 -13.60 19.51 25.76
C LYS A 246 -13.13 20.11 27.08
N ILE A 247 -14.04 20.88 27.67
CA ILE A 247 -14.18 21.16 29.10
C ILE A 247 -13.52 20.03 29.90
N ILE A 248 -12.79 20.36 30.97
CA ILE A 248 -12.55 19.45 32.11
C ILE A 248 -13.93 19.12 32.69
N SER A 249 -14.65 18.29 31.94
CA SER A 249 -15.86 17.60 32.30
C SER A 249 -15.38 16.31 32.94
N SER A 250 -16.24 15.65 33.67
CA SER A 250 -16.01 14.33 34.29
C SER A 250 -15.08 13.39 33.51
N GLU A 251 -15.04 13.42 32.18
CA GLU A 251 -14.07 12.71 31.34
C GLU A 251 -12.58 12.87 31.74
N ASP A 252 -12.14 14.01 32.28
CA ASP A 252 -10.74 14.22 32.73
C ASP A 252 -10.47 13.52 34.07
N GLU A 253 -11.47 13.43 34.96
CA GLU A 253 -11.37 12.63 36.20
C GLU A 253 -11.37 11.13 35.90
N TYR A 254 -12.22 10.67 34.99
CA TYR A 254 -12.18 9.29 34.51
C TYR A 254 -10.85 8.99 33.82
N ALA A 255 -10.32 9.88 32.98
CA ALA A 255 -9.05 9.70 32.31
C ALA A 255 -7.87 9.62 33.30
N LYS A 256 -7.80 10.54 34.27
CA LYS A 256 -6.79 10.55 35.35
C LYS A 256 -6.88 9.30 36.21
N ALA A 257 -8.06 8.95 36.70
CA ALA A 257 -8.28 7.76 37.53
C ALA A 257 -7.96 6.47 36.76
N THR A 258 -8.30 6.41 35.47
CA THR A 258 -7.96 5.26 34.62
C THR A 258 -6.47 5.15 34.41
N LYS A 259 -5.79 6.26 34.12
CA LYS A 259 -4.33 6.28 33.96
C LYS A 259 -3.63 5.80 35.22
N GLU A 260 -3.98 6.38 36.36
CA GLU A 260 -3.41 6.00 37.66
C GLU A 260 -3.64 4.52 37.98
N PHE A 261 -4.83 4.00 37.72
CA PHE A 261 -5.11 2.57 37.88
C PHE A 261 -4.22 1.70 36.98
N ILE A 262 -4.06 2.08 35.72
CA ILE A 262 -3.22 1.36 34.74
C ILE A 262 -1.76 1.41 35.15
N ASP A 263 -1.25 2.55 35.62
CA ASP A 263 0.13 2.70 36.04
C ASP A 263 0.47 1.79 37.24
N ILE A 264 -0.50 1.54 38.13
CA ILE A 264 -0.33 0.66 39.31
C ILE A 264 -0.52 -0.82 38.96
N ASN A 265 -1.57 -1.15 38.20
CA ASN A 265 -2.05 -2.54 38.05
C ASN A 265 -1.80 -3.13 36.66
N GLY A 266 -1.35 -2.32 35.70
CA GLY A 266 -1.27 -2.68 34.30
C GLY A 266 -2.62 -2.62 33.57
N ILE A 267 -2.58 -2.43 32.25
CA ILE A 267 -3.79 -2.32 31.41
C ILE A 267 -4.61 -3.63 31.37
N ASP A 268 -3.97 -4.78 31.57
CA ASP A 268 -4.65 -6.09 31.55
C ASP A 268 -5.60 -6.29 32.74
N ALA A 269 -5.36 -5.58 33.85
CA ALA A 269 -6.23 -5.57 35.03
C ALA A 269 -7.50 -4.71 34.82
N LEU A 270 -7.53 -3.85 33.80
CA LEU A 270 -8.67 -2.97 33.51
C LEU A 270 -9.80 -3.72 32.78
N LYS A 271 -10.67 -4.37 33.55
CA LYS A 271 -11.88 -5.06 33.07
C LYS A 271 -13.05 -4.10 32.93
N ALA A 272 -14.09 -4.49 32.18
CA ALA A 272 -15.26 -3.64 31.94
C ALA A 272 -15.99 -3.19 33.22
N ARG A 273 -15.97 -4.02 34.27
CA ARG A 273 -16.60 -3.74 35.57
C ARG A 273 -15.70 -3.01 36.57
N THR A 274 -14.48 -2.64 36.18
CA THR A 274 -13.52 -2.05 37.13
C THR A 274 -14.01 -0.68 37.60
N VAL A 275 -14.08 -0.52 38.93
CA VAL A 275 -14.36 0.75 39.61
C VAL A 275 -13.11 1.14 40.40
N TYR A 276 -12.67 2.38 40.25
CA TYR A 276 -11.50 2.94 40.94
C TYR A 276 -11.82 4.34 41.43
N LYS A 277 -11.53 4.63 42.70
CA LYS A 277 -11.89 5.92 43.36
C LYS A 277 -13.37 6.32 43.18
N GLY A 278 -14.27 5.34 43.25
CA GLY A 278 -15.71 5.57 43.04
C GLY A 278 -16.14 5.76 41.58
N LEU A 279 -15.21 5.76 40.63
CA LEU A 279 -15.46 5.95 39.20
C LEU A 279 -15.43 4.63 38.45
N GLY A 280 -16.44 4.38 37.62
CA GLY A 280 -16.52 3.20 36.73
C GLY A 280 -15.55 3.26 35.54
N ILE A 281 -14.23 3.25 35.80
CA ILE A 281 -13.18 3.40 34.78
C ILE A 281 -13.19 2.28 33.71
N GLY A 282 -13.66 1.09 34.06
CA GLY A 282 -13.84 -0.02 33.12
C GLY A 282 -14.96 0.23 32.11
N GLN A 283 -16.07 0.80 32.58
CA GLN A 283 -17.21 1.16 31.75
C GLN A 283 -16.84 2.33 30.84
N TYR A 284 -16.13 3.31 31.37
CA TYR A 284 -15.57 4.43 30.61
C TYR A 284 -14.73 3.97 29.41
N ARG A 285 -13.74 3.08 29.63
CA ARG A 285 -12.97 2.48 28.54
C ARG A 285 -13.86 1.76 27.52
N SER A 286 -14.83 1.00 28.00
CA SER A 286 -15.74 0.22 27.15
C SER A 286 -16.56 1.10 26.22
N ASP A 287 -17.04 2.24 26.72
CA ASP A 287 -17.85 3.17 25.91
C ASP A 287 -16.99 3.93 24.89
N LYS A 288 -15.77 4.35 25.26
CA LYS A 288 -14.82 4.92 24.27
C LYS A 288 -14.47 3.93 23.18
N LYS A 289 -14.28 2.66 23.54
CA LYS A 289 -13.99 1.61 22.57
C LYS A 289 -15.16 1.29 21.64
N LYS A 290 -16.41 1.37 22.11
CA LYS A 290 -17.59 1.25 21.23
C LYS A 290 -17.61 2.35 20.17
N ILE A 291 -17.24 3.57 20.54
CA ILE A 291 -17.14 4.70 19.62
C ILE A 291 -16.01 4.43 18.61
N PHE A 292 -14.82 4.06 19.09
CA PHE A 292 -13.66 3.72 18.25
C PHE A 292 -13.98 2.64 17.20
N ASN A 293 -14.66 1.56 17.61
CA ASN A 293 -15.02 0.46 16.70
C ASN A 293 -16.08 0.84 15.66
N LYS A 294 -16.90 1.87 15.91
CA LYS A 294 -17.91 2.36 14.95
C LYS A 294 -17.31 3.28 13.88
N LEU A 295 -16.11 3.79 14.08
CA LEU A 295 -15.43 4.64 13.10
C LEU A 295 -15.09 3.82 11.85
N LYS A 296 -15.53 4.31 10.69
CA LYS A 296 -15.19 3.72 9.38
C LYS A 296 -13.95 4.36 8.74
N CYS A 297 -13.62 5.59 9.12
CA CYS A 297 -12.48 6.34 8.58
C CYS A 297 -11.22 6.05 9.40
N GLU A 298 -10.16 5.59 8.74
CA GLU A 298 -8.89 5.25 9.40
C GLU A 298 -8.22 6.48 10.03
N ARG A 299 -8.25 7.64 9.35
CA ARG A 299 -7.75 8.92 9.89
C ARG A 299 -8.38 9.26 11.25
N LEU A 300 -9.70 9.11 11.38
CA LEU A 300 -10.42 9.40 12.63
C LEU A 300 -10.08 8.40 13.75
N LYS A 301 -9.76 7.15 13.39
CA LYS A 301 -9.27 6.17 14.37
C LYS A 301 -7.89 6.55 14.89
N ASP A 302 -6.98 6.96 14.01
CA ASP A 302 -5.64 7.39 14.38
C ASP A 302 -5.68 8.63 15.28
N GLU A 303 -6.52 9.60 14.95
CA GLU A 303 -6.77 10.79 15.78
C GLU A 303 -7.28 10.42 17.17
N MET A 304 -8.21 9.47 17.26
CA MET A 304 -8.73 9.00 18.54
C MET A 304 -7.69 8.20 19.34
N ILE A 305 -6.82 7.41 18.70
CA ILE A 305 -5.70 6.74 19.39
C ILE A 305 -4.76 7.79 20.00
N LEU A 306 -4.41 8.83 19.25
CA LEU A 306 -3.56 9.92 19.72
C LEU A 306 -4.21 10.68 20.88
N GLU A 307 -5.51 10.96 20.79
CA GLU A 307 -6.28 11.63 21.85
C GLU A 307 -6.14 10.89 23.19
N TYR A 308 -6.29 9.55 23.22
CA TYR A 308 -6.26 8.76 24.46
C TYR A 308 -4.87 8.22 24.83
N ASN A 309 -3.83 8.53 24.06
CA ASN A 309 -2.47 8.03 24.30
C ASN A 309 -1.90 8.48 25.66
N HIS A 310 -2.36 9.64 26.16
CA HIS A 310 -1.98 10.16 27.48
C HIS A 310 -2.43 9.27 28.66
N ILE A 311 -3.45 8.42 28.46
CA ILE A 311 -3.90 7.39 29.41
C ILE A 311 -3.03 6.15 29.26
N HIS A 312 -3.03 5.53 28.07
CA HIS A 312 -2.17 4.42 27.71
C HIS A 312 -2.22 4.17 26.19
N LYS A 313 -1.08 3.84 25.57
CA LYS A 313 -0.93 3.57 24.13
C LYS A 313 -1.83 2.46 23.56
N ASP A 314 -2.35 1.61 24.44
CA ASP A 314 -3.20 0.45 24.10
C ASP A 314 -4.63 0.59 24.66
N PHE A 315 -5.00 1.78 25.16
CA PHE A 315 -6.27 2.03 25.85
C PHE A 315 -7.50 1.61 25.02
N LEU A 316 -7.53 2.00 23.74
CA LEU A 316 -8.64 1.69 22.82
C LEU A 316 -8.53 0.29 22.18
N LEU A 317 -7.36 -0.34 22.25
CA LEU A 317 -7.10 -1.62 21.59
C LEU A 317 -7.77 -2.79 22.33
N SER A 318 -8.11 -3.83 21.59
CA SER A 318 -8.53 -5.14 22.10
C SER A 318 -7.35 -6.00 22.50
N ALA A 319 -7.61 -6.99 23.36
CA ALA A 319 -6.61 -7.97 23.73
C ALA A 319 -6.01 -8.67 22.49
N VAL A 320 -6.82 -8.85 21.44
CA VAL A 320 -6.38 -9.39 20.15
C VAL A 320 -5.45 -8.42 19.42
N GLU A 321 -5.80 -7.14 19.34
CA GLU A 321 -4.98 -6.10 18.70
C GLU A 321 -3.68 -5.85 19.46
N ILE A 322 -3.72 -5.85 20.80
CA ILE A 322 -2.54 -5.75 21.67
C ILE A 322 -1.63 -6.95 21.46
N SER A 323 -2.18 -8.17 21.51
CA SER A 323 -1.43 -9.39 21.26
C SER A 323 -0.78 -9.36 19.87
N LYS A 324 -1.52 -8.94 18.84
CA LYS A 324 -1.01 -8.80 17.48
C LYS A 324 0.13 -7.78 17.40
N LYS A 325 -0.07 -6.57 17.94
CA LYS A 325 0.94 -5.51 17.99
C LYS A 325 2.21 -5.96 18.69
N ASN A 326 2.09 -6.65 19.82
CA ASN A 326 3.24 -7.16 20.58
C ASN A 326 3.98 -8.26 19.82
N HIS A 327 3.27 -9.20 19.19
CA HIS A 327 3.89 -10.22 18.33
C HIS A 327 4.58 -9.57 17.13
N PHE A 328 3.99 -8.55 16.50
CA PHE A 328 4.60 -7.83 15.38
C PHE A 328 5.91 -7.18 15.82
N ASN A 329 5.90 -6.43 16.92
CA ASN A 329 7.09 -5.76 17.45
C ASN A 329 8.20 -6.76 17.82
N ALA A 330 7.86 -7.84 18.51
CA ALA A 330 8.82 -8.89 18.85
C ALA A 330 9.39 -9.57 17.59
N THR A 331 8.56 -9.80 16.59
CA THR A 331 8.99 -10.42 15.33
C THR A 331 9.90 -9.49 14.52
N ILE A 332 9.58 -8.19 14.44
CA ILE A 332 10.40 -7.18 13.75
C ILE A 332 11.77 -7.09 14.41
N ASP A 333 11.82 -6.99 15.74
CA ASP A 333 13.09 -6.95 16.49
C ASP A 333 13.93 -8.22 16.25
N PHE A 334 13.30 -9.40 16.23
CA PHE A 334 13.98 -10.65 15.91
C PHE A 334 14.54 -10.66 14.48
N ILE A 335 13.73 -10.28 13.49
CA ILE A 335 14.15 -10.27 12.07
C ILE A 335 15.31 -9.32 11.87
N ASN A 336 15.28 -8.12 12.47
CA ASN A 336 16.36 -7.15 12.36
C ASN A 336 17.67 -7.66 12.96
N LYS A 337 17.62 -8.49 14.01
CA LYS A 337 18.81 -9.06 14.67
C LYS A 337 19.34 -10.33 14.02
N PHE A 338 18.45 -11.21 13.56
CA PHE A 338 18.79 -12.59 13.19
C PHE A 338 18.38 -13.01 11.78
N GLY A 339 17.51 -12.24 11.12
CA GLY A 339 16.94 -12.58 9.81
C GLY A 339 15.65 -13.41 9.90
N LEU A 340 14.81 -13.29 8.84
CA LEU A 340 13.51 -13.97 8.74
C LEU A 340 13.65 -15.50 8.63
N GLU A 341 14.71 -15.95 7.97
CA GLU A 341 15.03 -17.36 7.75
C GLU A 341 15.31 -18.13 9.05
N LYS A 342 15.63 -17.42 10.14
CA LYS A 342 15.87 -18.01 11.46
C LYS A 342 14.60 -18.25 12.28
N ILE A 343 13.44 -17.77 11.82
CA ILE A 343 12.16 -18.03 12.48
C ILE A 343 11.68 -19.46 12.18
N ILE A 344 11.91 -20.36 13.13
CA ILE A 344 11.34 -21.72 13.20
C ILE A 344 10.09 -21.77 14.08
N ALA A 345 9.36 -22.89 14.06
CA ALA A 345 8.07 -23.03 14.76
C ALA A 345 8.15 -22.80 16.28
N THR A 346 9.28 -23.12 16.91
CA THR A 346 9.50 -22.98 18.35
C THR A 346 10.13 -21.66 18.76
N THR A 347 10.36 -20.74 17.80
CA THR A 347 11.04 -19.47 18.08
C THR A 347 10.22 -18.63 19.04
N GLU A 348 10.87 -18.22 20.12
CA GLU A 348 10.34 -17.29 21.10
C GLU A 348 11.28 -16.09 21.20
N HIS A 349 10.71 -14.89 21.28
CA HIS A 349 11.47 -13.65 21.38
C HIS A 349 10.71 -12.62 22.20
N ASN A 350 11.38 -11.94 23.12
CA ASN A 350 10.77 -10.98 24.06
C ASN A 350 9.54 -11.53 24.81
N GLY A 351 9.53 -12.83 25.14
CA GLY A 351 8.41 -13.51 25.82
C GLY A 351 7.23 -13.86 24.91
N PHE A 352 7.36 -13.70 23.59
CA PHE A 352 6.31 -14.02 22.62
C PHE A 352 6.74 -15.18 21.71
N LYS A 353 5.86 -16.18 21.55
CA LYS A 353 6.08 -17.36 20.68
C LYS A 353 5.88 -17.02 19.20
N ILE A 354 6.75 -16.17 18.66
CA ILE A 354 6.67 -15.63 17.29
C ILE A 354 6.65 -16.71 16.21
N GLY A 355 7.31 -17.85 16.44
CA GLY A 355 7.32 -18.98 15.51
C GLY A 355 5.94 -19.64 15.35
N ILE A 356 5.28 -19.93 16.47
CA ILE A 356 3.93 -20.50 16.50
C ILE A 356 2.95 -19.50 15.89
N TYR A 357 3.06 -18.24 16.29
CA TYR A 357 2.20 -17.16 15.80
C TYR A 357 2.28 -17.03 14.27
N ARG A 358 3.49 -17.02 13.71
CA ARG A 358 3.70 -17.02 12.25
C ARG A 358 3.04 -18.22 11.58
N ASN A 359 3.19 -19.42 12.15
CA ASN A 359 2.63 -20.64 11.56
C ASN A 359 1.10 -20.64 11.53
N GLU A 360 0.44 -20.17 12.59
CA GLU A 360 -1.02 -20.05 12.63
C GLU A 360 -1.53 -19.08 11.54
N TRP A 361 -0.88 -17.93 11.37
CA TRP A 361 -1.24 -17.00 10.31
C TRP A 361 -0.93 -17.52 8.91
N ARG A 362 0.14 -18.30 8.73
CA ARG A 362 0.44 -18.98 7.45
C ARG A 362 -0.61 -20.03 7.10
N LYS A 363 -1.10 -20.80 8.07
CA LYS A 363 -2.21 -21.75 7.85
C LYS A 363 -3.47 -21.01 7.39
N LYS A 364 -3.78 -19.87 8.01
CA LYS A 364 -4.92 -19.02 7.61
C LYS A 364 -4.73 -18.45 6.21
N TYR A 365 -3.56 -17.86 5.93
CA TYR A 365 -3.21 -17.31 4.63
C TYR A 365 -3.33 -18.33 3.49
N ASN A 366 -2.85 -19.57 3.70
CA ASN A 366 -2.93 -20.62 2.68
C ASN A 366 -4.37 -21.06 2.37
N LYS A 367 -5.30 -20.93 3.32
CA LYS A 367 -6.72 -21.30 3.16
C LYS A 367 -7.59 -20.13 2.65
N SER A 368 -7.06 -18.91 2.60
CA SER A 368 -7.79 -17.71 2.22
C SER A 368 -7.97 -17.57 0.71
N SER A 369 -9.01 -16.83 0.31
CA SER A 369 -9.21 -16.41 -1.09
C SER A 369 -8.13 -15.42 -1.54
N ASP A 370 -7.97 -15.19 -2.85
CA ASP A 370 -6.93 -14.28 -3.37
C ASP A 370 -7.09 -12.84 -2.88
N LEU A 371 -8.33 -12.36 -2.74
CA LEU A 371 -8.59 -11.03 -2.19
C LEU A 371 -8.19 -10.93 -0.72
N GLU A 372 -8.45 -11.97 0.07
CA GLU A 372 -8.04 -12.04 1.48
C GLU A 372 -6.53 -12.17 1.64
N LYS A 373 -5.87 -12.97 0.79
CA LYS A 373 -4.41 -13.08 0.75
C LYS A 373 -3.76 -11.72 0.53
N LYS A 374 -4.24 -10.94 -0.44
CA LYS A 374 -3.76 -9.56 -0.67
C LYS A 374 -3.95 -8.64 0.54
N LYS A 375 -5.07 -8.75 1.25
CA LYS A 375 -5.32 -7.99 2.49
C LYS A 375 -4.33 -8.37 3.59
N LEU A 376 -4.12 -9.67 3.80
CA LEU A 376 -3.18 -10.19 4.79
C LEU A 376 -1.72 -9.84 4.45
N GLU A 377 -1.32 -9.92 3.17
CA GLU A 377 -0.01 -9.48 2.71
C GLU A 377 0.22 -8.00 3.02
N LYS A 378 -0.74 -7.14 2.70
CA LYS A 378 -0.65 -5.71 3.01
C LYS A 378 -0.54 -5.47 4.51
N GLU A 379 -1.35 -6.15 5.30
CA GLU A 379 -1.36 -6.00 6.76
C GLU A 379 -0.05 -6.48 7.43
N PHE A 380 0.47 -7.64 7.02
CA PHE A 380 1.68 -8.23 7.59
C PHE A 380 2.98 -7.71 6.95
N SER A 381 2.88 -6.91 5.88
CA SER A 381 4.04 -6.27 5.23
C SER A 381 4.86 -5.40 6.18
N VAL A 382 4.21 -4.86 7.23
CA VAL A 382 4.85 -4.08 8.31
C VAL A 382 5.92 -4.89 9.04
N ILE A 383 5.76 -6.22 9.13
CA ILE A 383 6.80 -7.11 9.68
C ILE A 383 7.88 -7.34 8.64
N HIS A 384 7.48 -7.92 7.50
CA HIS A 384 8.34 -8.19 6.35
C HIS A 384 7.45 -8.57 5.16
N LYS A 385 7.79 -8.12 3.95
CA LYS A 385 7.03 -8.44 2.71
C LYS A 385 6.80 -9.94 2.49
N ASP A 386 7.72 -10.78 2.98
CA ASP A 386 7.72 -12.23 2.79
C ASP A 386 7.29 -13.01 4.05
N TYR A 387 6.76 -12.33 5.07
CA TYR A 387 6.50 -12.93 6.37
C TYR A 387 5.56 -14.14 6.32
N LEU A 388 4.46 -14.04 5.57
CA LEU A 388 3.47 -15.11 5.40
C LEU A 388 3.84 -16.12 4.30
N LEU A 389 4.84 -15.80 3.48
CA LEU A 389 5.21 -16.63 2.35
C LEU A 389 6.02 -17.85 2.81
N SER A 390 5.89 -18.94 2.06
CA SER A 390 6.71 -20.12 2.30
C SER A 390 8.13 -19.90 1.80
N THR A 391 9.10 -20.47 2.51
CA THR A 391 10.52 -20.40 2.13
C THR A 391 10.74 -20.91 0.70
N ASN A 392 10.01 -21.97 0.29
CA ASN A 392 10.05 -22.50 -1.07
C ASN A 392 9.47 -21.53 -2.11
N PHE A 393 8.41 -20.79 -1.78
CA PHE A 393 7.85 -19.78 -2.67
C PHE A 393 8.82 -18.61 -2.84
N VAL A 394 9.36 -18.09 -1.73
CA VAL A 394 10.34 -16.99 -1.76
C VAL A 394 11.59 -17.39 -2.54
N TYR A 395 12.12 -18.59 -2.26
CA TYR A 395 13.26 -19.17 -3.00
C TYR A 395 12.98 -19.22 -4.51
N ARG A 396 11.83 -19.77 -4.92
CA ARG A 396 11.45 -19.84 -6.35
C ARG A 396 11.32 -18.45 -6.97
N ARG A 397 10.56 -17.55 -6.34
CA ARG A 397 10.32 -16.19 -6.83
C ARG A 397 11.62 -15.42 -7.03
N ASP A 398 12.52 -15.47 -6.06
CA ASP A 398 13.75 -14.67 -6.09
C ASP A 398 14.74 -15.23 -7.12
N HIS A 399 14.83 -16.55 -7.28
CA HIS A 399 15.62 -17.15 -8.36
C HIS A 399 15.03 -16.88 -9.75
N LEU A 400 13.69 -16.88 -9.88
CA LEU A 400 13.02 -16.53 -11.13
C LEU A 400 13.32 -15.09 -11.53
N LYS A 401 13.21 -14.15 -10.59
CA LYS A 401 13.57 -12.73 -10.79
C LYS A 401 15.03 -12.57 -11.18
N ALA A 402 15.95 -13.22 -10.45
CA ALA A 402 17.37 -13.17 -10.79
C ALA A 402 17.68 -13.77 -12.18
N THR A 403 16.95 -14.81 -12.59
CA THR A 403 17.08 -15.40 -13.92
C THR A 403 16.58 -14.43 -15.00
N PHE A 404 15.44 -13.78 -14.76
CA PHE A 404 14.89 -12.78 -15.68
C PHE A 404 15.83 -11.56 -15.83
N ASP A 405 16.37 -11.06 -14.71
CA ASP A 405 17.35 -9.97 -14.72
C ASP A 405 18.65 -10.35 -15.45
N PHE A 406 19.10 -11.61 -15.32
CA PHE A 406 20.23 -12.13 -16.08
C PHE A 406 19.94 -12.11 -17.58
N LEU A 407 18.78 -12.62 -18.01
CA LEU A 407 18.42 -12.74 -19.43
C LEU A 407 18.12 -11.40 -20.11
N LYS A 408 17.81 -10.35 -19.34
CA LYS A 408 17.76 -8.98 -19.87
C LYS A 408 19.14 -8.45 -20.30
N LYS A 409 20.21 -8.94 -19.67
CA LYS A 409 21.57 -8.43 -19.86
C LYS A 409 22.43 -9.35 -20.72
N TYR A 410 22.16 -10.65 -20.69
CA TYR A 410 22.95 -11.70 -21.31
C TYR A 410 22.06 -12.61 -22.15
N ARG A 411 22.68 -13.32 -23.09
CA ARG A 411 21.93 -14.25 -23.93
C ARG A 411 21.59 -15.53 -23.17
N TYR A 412 20.51 -16.21 -23.58
CA TYR A 412 20.09 -17.46 -22.95
C TYR A 412 21.18 -18.56 -23.01
N ASP A 413 21.98 -18.59 -24.07
CA ASP A 413 23.08 -19.54 -24.25
C ASP A 413 24.19 -19.40 -23.19
N GLU A 414 24.28 -18.25 -22.53
CA GLU A 414 25.22 -18.00 -21.43
C GLU A 414 24.71 -18.55 -20.07
N LEU A 415 23.43 -18.96 -19.99
CA LEU A 415 22.87 -19.58 -18.79
C LEU A 415 23.34 -21.04 -18.68
N VAL A 416 24.50 -21.24 -18.05
CA VAL A 416 25.08 -22.56 -17.78
C VAL A 416 24.83 -23.00 -16.33
N THR A 417 25.09 -24.27 -16.00
CA THR A 417 24.80 -24.83 -14.66
C THR A 417 25.48 -24.07 -13.52
N LYS A 418 26.67 -23.51 -13.75
CA LYS A 418 27.44 -22.78 -12.73
C LYS A 418 27.08 -21.29 -12.63
N THR A 419 26.16 -20.79 -13.46
CA THR A 419 25.82 -19.36 -13.50
C THR A 419 25.23 -18.90 -12.17
N VAL A 420 25.80 -17.83 -11.63
CA VAL A 420 25.33 -17.12 -10.43
C VAL A 420 25.02 -15.68 -10.84
N HIS A 421 23.86 -15.17 -10.45
CA HIS A 421 23.46 -13.80 -10.69
C HIS A 421 22.75 -13.22 -9.46
N ASN A 422 23.12 -12.00 -9.05
CA ASN A 422 22.59 -11.34 -7.83
C ASN A 422 22.69 -12.23 -6.57
N GLY A 423 23.75 -13.04 -6.44
CA GLY A 423 23.94 -13.97 -5.33
C GLY A 423 23.15 -15.29 -5.44
N PHE A 424 22.31 -15.46 -6.45
CA PHE A 424 21.49 -16.66 -6.67
C PHE A 424 22.12 -17.59 -7.70
N LYS A 425 22.18 -18.89 -7.41
CA LYS A 425 22.73 -19.93 -8.31
C LYS A 425 21.73 -20.33 -9.39
N ILE A 426 21.37 -19.38 -10.25
CA ILE A 426 20.30 -19.51 -11.25
C ILE A 426 20.48 -20.70 -12.22
N GLY A 427 21.73 -21.06 -12.54
CA GLY A 427 22.02 -22.24 -13.37
C GLY A 427 21.64 -23.57 -12.70
N GLN A 428 21.92 -23.69 -11.40
CA GLN A 428 21.56 -24.87 -10.61
C GLN A 428 20.05 -24.93 -10.38
N PHE A 429 19.44 -23.78 -10.10
CA PHE A 429 17.99 -23.65 -9.95
C PHE A 429 17.22 -24.11 -11.20
N ARG A 430 17.64 -23.67 -12.40
CA ARG A 430 17.07 -24.19 -13.66
C ARG A 430 17.10 -25.71 -13.71
N ASN A 431 18.25 -26.32 -13.40
CA ASN A 431 18.40 -27.77 -13.44
C ASN A 431 17.58 -28.50 -12.37
N GLU A 432 17.35 -27.87 -11.22
CA GLU A 432 16.42 -28.35 -10.20
C GLU A 432 14.98 -28.36 -10.73
N MET A 433 14.53 -27.25 -11.32
CA MET A 433 13.17 -27.13 -11.86
C MET A 433 12.93 -28.05 -13.05
N ARG A 434 13.91 -28.25 -13.94
CA ARG A 434 13.85 -29.26 -15.02
C ARG A 434 13.67 -30.68 -14.50
N ARG A 435 14.36 -31.02 -13.41
CA ARG A 435 14.21 -32.34 -12.77
C ARG A 435 12.83 -32.53 -12.14
N LYS A 436 12.26 -31.46 -11.56
CA LYS A 436 10.88 -31.48 -11.04
C LYS A 436 9.88 -31.63 -12.18
N PHE A 437 9.99 -30.82 -13.23
CA PHE A 437 9.14 -30.90 -14.42
C PHE A 437 9.11 -32.31 -15.03
N LYS A 438 10.27 -32.97 -15.16
CA LYS A 438 10.35 -34.34 -15.68
C LYS A 438 9.63 -35.39 -14.80
N LYS A 439 9.51 -35.15 -13.49
CA LYS A 439 8.89 -36.07 -12.53
C LYS A 439 7.42 -35.75 -12.23
N ALA A 440 6.99 -34.54 -12.54
CA ALA A 440 5.63 -34.05 -12.33
C ALA A 440 4.62 -34.77 -13.23
N ASP A 441 3.37 -34.87 -12.76
CA ASP A 441 2.25 -35.32 -13.58
C ASP A 441 1.82 -34.25 -14.61
N LYS A 442 0.80 -34.54 -15.43
CA LYS A 442 0.38 -33.62 -16.50
C LYS A 442 -0.12 -32.27 -15.97
N GLU A 443 -0.87 -32.27 -14.87
CA GLU A 443 -1.45 -31.04 -14.30
C GLU A 443 -0.36 -30.16 -13.68
N GLU A 444 0.56 -30.77 -12.93
CA GLU A 444 1.69 -30.06 -12.34
C GLU A 444 2.70 -29.59 -13.41
N GLN A 445 2.87 -30.34 -14.50
CA GLN A 445 3.65 -29.88 -15.66
C GLN A 445 3.05 -28.63 -16.30
N GLU A 446 1.73 -28.58 -16.48
CA GLU A 446 1.04 -27.43 -17.08
C GLU A 446 1.19 -26.17 -16.22
N GLN A 447 1.02 -26.30 -14.90
CA GLN A 447 1.26 -25.21 -13.94
C GLN A 447 2.70 -24.70 -13.97
N LEU A 448 3.67 -25.61 -14.04
CA LEU A 448 5.09 -25.24 -14.15
C LEU A 448 5.40 -24.56 -15.48
N LEU A 449 4.78 -24.97 -16.58
CA LEU A 449 4.94 -24.27 -17.87
C LEU A 449 4.36 -22.87 -17.79
N GLU A 450 3.16 -22.70 -17.25
CA GLU A 450 2.53 -21.39 -17.07
C GLU A 450 3.41 -20.45 -16.23
N GLU A 451 4.01 -20.95 -15.14
CA GLU A 451 4.89 -20.18 -14.26
C GLU A 451 6.22 -19.79 -14.94
N PHE A 452 6.85 -20.68 -15.72
CA PHE A 452 8.21 -20.50 -16.22
C PHE A 452 8.33 -20.07 -17.69
N ASN A 453 7.24 -20.14 -18.47
CA ASN A 453 7.22 -19.69 -19.87
C ASN A 453 7.52 -18.20 -20.04
N VAL A 454 7.35 -17.40 -18.98
CA VAL A 454 7.75 -15.98 -18.92
C VAL A 454 9.26 -15.81 -19.18
N ILE A 455 10.07 -16.85 -18.94
CA ILE A 455 11.51 -16.83 -19.15
C ILE A 455 11.87 -17.20 -20.60
N ASP A 456 11.46 -18.40 -21.03
CA ASP A 456 11.62 -18.96 -22.38
C ASP A 456 10.64 -20.14 -22.46
N GLU A 457 9.96 -20.31 -23.60
CA GLU A 457 9.02 -21.41 -23.85
C GLU A 457 9.64 -22.80 -23.59
N TYR A 458 10.98 -22.90 -23.65
CA TYR A 458 11.72 -24.14 -23.44
C TYR A 458 12.59 -24.11 -22.18
N TYR A 459 12.33 -23.21 -21.23
CA TYR A 459 13.15 -23.05 -20.03
C TYR A 459 13.24 -24.35 -19.22
N LEU A 460 12.09 -24.99 -18.98
CA LEU A 460 11.96 -26.24 -18.22
C LEU A 460 12.23 -27.50 -19.04
N ILE A 461 12.48 -27.33 -20.34
CA ILE A 461 12.59 -28.42 -21.29
C ILE A 461 14.06 -28.56 -21.70
N ASP A 462 14.55 -29.79 -21.81
CA ASP A 462 15.92 -30.07 -22.26
C ASP A 462 16.13 -29.53 -23.68
N ARG A 463 17.35 -29.05 -23.98
CA ARG A 463 17.82 -28.69 -25.32
C ARG A 463 17.53 -29.79 -26.35
N ALA A 464 17.64 -31.06 -25.97
CA ALA A 464 17.31 -32.18 -26.86
C ALA A 464 15.84 -32.16 -27.30
N TYR A 465 14.92 -31.90 -26.36
CA TYR A 465 13.49 -31.82 -26.65
C TYR A 465 13.14 -30.50 -27.36
N LYS A 466 13.73 -29.36 -26.96
CA LYS A 466 13.62 -28.09 -27.70
C LYS A 466 13.99 -28.29 -29.17
N ASN A 467 15.16 -28.89 -29.41
CA ASN A 467 15.62 -29.20 -30.76
C ASN A 467 14.67 -30.15 -31.48
N PHE A 468 14.14 -31.18 -30.81
CA PHE A 468 13.14 -32.07 -31.39
C PHE A 468 11.89 -31.29 -31.83
N THR A 469 11.30 -30.48 -30.95
CA THR A 469 10.08 -29.72 -31.23
C THR A 469 10.27 -28.71 -32.36
N LEU A 470 11.38 -27.97 -32.35
CA LEU A 470 11.70 -27.02 -33.42
C LEU A 470 11.95 -27.72 -34.75
N ASN A 471 12.70 -28.82 -34.78
CA ASN A 471 12.90 -29.58 -36.01
C ASN A 471 11.58 -30.19 -36.52
N PHE A 472 10.73 -30.70 -35.62
CA PHE A 472 9.42 -31.25 -35.96
C PHE A 472 8.51 -30.18 -36.58
N LYS A 473 8.38 -29.02 -35.92
CA LYS A 473 7.58 -27.88 -36.40
C LYS A 473 8.07 -27.38 -37.76
N ASN A 474 9.38 -27.14 -37.90
CA ASN A 474 9.96 -26.69 -39.17
C ASN A 474 9.85 -27.75 -40.27
N SER A 475 9.90 -29.04 -39.91
CA SER A 475 9.67 -30.12 -40.88
C SER A 475 8.24 -30.10 -41.40
N LYS A 476 7.26 -29.93 -40.50
CA LYS A 476 5.84 -29.80 -40.86
C LYS A 476 5.62 -28.63 -41.80
N GLU A 477 6.06 -27.44 -41.40
CA GLU A 477 5.90 -26.22 -42.19
C GLU A 477 6.57 -26.32 -43.56
N PHE A 478 7.78 -26.90 -43.64
CA PHE A 478 8.45 -27.13 -44.91
C PHE A 478 7.66 -28.08 -45.82
N VAL A 479 7.17 -29.20 -45.29
CA VAL A 479 6.39 -30.19 -46.07
C VAL A 479 5.08 -29.58 -46.56
N GLU A 480 4.36 -28.84 -45.71
CA GLU A 480 3.13 -28.13 -46.09
C GLU A 480 3.37 -27.13 -47.22
N LYS A 481 4.53 -26.45 -47.23
CA LYS A 481 4.87 -25.42 -48.22
C LYS A 481 5.46 -25.96 -49.52
N SER A 482 6.29 -27.00 -49.43
CA SER A 482 7.18 -27.42 -50.52
C SER A 482 6.98 -28.87 -50.95
N GLY A 483 6.14 -29.63 -50.24
CA GLY A 483 5.94 -31.06 -50.45
C GLY A 483 7.05 -31.94 -49.88
N LEU A 484 6.72 -33.20 -49.59
CA LEU A 484 7.67 -34.18 -49.07
C LEU A 484 8.74 -34.57 -50.11
N GLU A 485 8.42 -34.44 -51.39
CA GLU A 485 9.31 -34.76 -52.52
C GLU A 485 10.55 -33.86 -52.57
N LYS A 486 10.45 -32.61 -52.08
CA LYS A 486 11.59 -31.70 -51.95
C LYS A 486 12.34 -31.84 -50.62
N PHE A 487 11.88 -32.73 -49.74
CA PHE A 487 12.46 -32.96 -48.42
C PHE A 487 13.59 -33.98 -48.48
N THR A 488 14.81 -33.49 -48.72
CA THR A 488 16.04 -34.30 -48.79
C THR A 488 16.73 -34.43 -47.44
N ASN A 489 17.72 -35.33 -47.33
CA ASN A 489 18.53 -35.47 -46.11
C ASN A 489 19.41 -34.24 -45.81
N LEU A 490 19.63 -33.37 -46.80
CA LEU A 490 20.42 -32.13 -46.67
C LEU A 490 19.55 -30.89 -46.47
N THR A 491 18.21 -31.05 -46.41
CA THR A 491 17.30 -29.92 -46.31
C THR A 491 17.50 -29.17 -45.00
N GLU A 492 17.78 -27.87 -45.12
CA GLU A 492 17.80 -26.91 -44.01
C GLU A 492 16.65 -25.91 -44.19
N TYR A 493 15.96 -25.59 -43.09
CA TYR A 493 14.85 -24.64 -43.10
C TYR A 493 14.87 -23.83 -41.80
N ASN A 494 14.76 -22.50 -41.89
CA ASN A 494 14.85 -21.57 -40.75
C ASN A 494 16.09 -21.78 -39.86
N GLY A 495 17.22 -22.20 -40.45
CA GLY A 495 18.47 -22.50 -39.73
C GLY A 495 18.51 -23.87 -39.03
N TYR A 496 17.52 -24.74 -39.26
CA TYR A 496 17.46 -26.09 -38.69
C TYR A 496 17.71 -27.16 -39.78
N LYS A 497 18.55 -28.14 -39.46
CA LYS A 497 18.87 -29.31 -40.31
C LYS A 497 17.75 -30.36 -40.30
N ILE A 498 16.59 -29.99 -40.83
CA ILE A 498 15.38 -30.82 -40.81
C ILE A 498 15.53 -32.13 -41.61
N GLY A 499 16.39 -32.14 -42.64
CA GLY A 499 16.78 -33.34 -43.40
C GLY A 499 17.44 -34.39 -42.52
N GLU A 500 18.47 -33.99 -41.78
CA GLU A 500 19.19 -34.86 -40.85
C GLU A 500 18.27 -35.36 -39.72
N PHE A 501 17.40 -34.49 -39.22
CA PHE A 501 16.38 -34.86 -38.24
C PHE A 501 15.50 -36.00 -38.76
N ARG A 502 14.92 -35.87 -39.97
CA ARG A 502 14.12 -36.93 -40.60
C ARG A 502 14.91 -38.23 -40.74
N SER A 503 16.16 -38.17 -41.20
CA SER A 503 17.00 -39.38 -41.34
C SER A 503 17.19 -40.11 -40.00
N ARG A 504 17.43 -39.38 -38.91
CA ARG A 504 17.55 -39.96 -37.55
C ARG A 504 16.24 -40.59 -37.09
N GLN A 505 15.09 -39.97 -37.37
CA GLN A 505 13.79 -40.55 -37.01
C GLN A 505 13.48 -41.81 -37.82
N LYS A 506 13.85 -41.87 -39.10
CA LYS A 506 13.71 -43.07 -39.93
C LYS A 506 14.55 -44.23 -39.41
N LEU A 507 15.81 -43.95 -39.04
CA LEU A 507 16.69 -44.96 -38.41
C LEU A 507 16.08 -45.48 -37.10
N LYS A 508 15.58 -44.56 -36.25
CA LYS A 508 14.91 -44.91 -35.00
C LYS A 508 13.68 -45.78 -35.26
N TYR A 509 12.79 -45.38 -36.16
CA TYR A 509 11.60 -46.13 -36.55
C TYR A 509 11.93 -47.55 -37.04
N LYS A 510 12.99 -47.68 -37.85
CA LYS A 510 13.46 -48.98 -38.36
C LYS A 510 14.02 -49.88 -37.25
N SER A 511 14.65 -49.30 -36.23
CA SER A 511 15.26 -50.03 -35.11
C SER A 511 14.27 -50.48 -34.03
N LEU A 512 13.00 -50.06 -34.08
CA LEU A 512 12.00 -50.47 -33.10
C LEU A 512 11.54 -51.92 -33.37
N ASP A 513 11.63 -52.79 -32.37
CA ASP A 513 11.16 -54.18 -32.48
C ASP A 513 9.68 -54.34 -32.12
N ASN A 514 9.16 -53.44 -31.28
CA ASN A 514 7.78 -53.45 -30.80
C ASN A 514 6.83 -52.75 -31.79
N GLN A 515 5.79 -53.46 -32.23
CA GLN A 515 4.81 -52.92 -33.17
C GLN A 515 4.00 -51.75 -32.58
N ASN A 516 3.66 -51.79 -31.29
CA ASN A 516 2.93 -50.69 -30.64
C ASN A 516 3.75 -49.38 -30.62
N GLU A 517 5.06 -49.48 -30.37
CA GLU A 517 5.97 -48.33 -30.38
C GLU A 517 6.15 -47.77 -31.80
N LYS A 518 6.20 -48.66 -32.82
CA LYS A 518 6.17 -48.24 -34.22
C LYS A 518 4.88 -47.50 -34.55
N ASP A 519 3.72 -48.01 -34.14
CA ASP A 519 2.42 -47.40 -34.45
C ASP A 519 2.21 -46.07 -33.70
N GLU A 520 2.71 -45.94 -32.48
CA GLU A 520 2.73 -44.66 -31.74
C GLU A 520 3.63 -43.64 -32.43
N MET A 521 4.86 -44.04 -32.79
CA MET A 521 5.78 -43.15 -33.51
C MET A 521 5.21 -42.75 -34.87
N LYS A 522 4.59 -43.67 -35.60
CA LYS A 522 3.96 -43.38 -36.88
C LYS A 522 2.85 -42.34 -36.73
N ARG A 523 1.88 -42.57 -35.83
CA ARG A 523 0.80 -41.61 -35.55
C ARG A 523 1.31 -40.20 -35.23
N LYS A 524 2.40 -40.11 -34.47
CA LYS A 524 3.02 -38.81 -34.15
C LYS A 524 3.57 -38.10 -35.39
N PHE A 525 4.24 -38.81 -36.29
CA PHE A 525 4.87 -38.20 -37.47
C PHE A 525 3.93 -38.09 -38.68
N ASP A 526 2.79 -38.77 -38.66
CA ASP A 526 1.69 -38.57 -39.62
C ASP A 526 1.17 -37.12 -39.57
N GLU A 527 1.32 -36.42 -38.44
CA GLU A 527 1.05 -34.97 -38.33
C GLU A 527 1.90 -34.10 -39.26
N ILE A 528 3.06 -34.60 -39.71
CA ILE A 528 3.90 -33.96 -40.73
C ILE A 528 3.49 -34.48 -42.11
N HIS A 529 3.51 -35.81 -42.28
CA HIS A 529 3.05 -36.51 -43.49
C HIS A 529 3.01 -38.03 -43.21
N GLU A 530 2.04 -38.73 -43.81
CA GLU A 530 1.89 -40.20 -43.70
C GLU A 530 3.13 -41.03 -44.14
N ASP A 531 4.00 -40.41 -44.93
CA ASP A 531 5.17 -41.02 -45.56
C ASP A 531 6.48 -40.48 -44.99
N PHE A 532 6.41 -39.62 -43.96
CA PHE A 532 7.56 -38.93 -43.42
C PHE A 532 8.64 -39.90 -42.91
N LEU A 533 8.22 -40.98 -42.24
CA LEU A 533 9.11 -42.02 -41.69
C LEU A 533 9.41 -43.16 -42.67
N LEU A 534 8.74 -43.21 -43.83
CA LEU A 534 8.83 -44.35 -44.74
C LEU A 534 9.98 -44.20 -45.75
N ASP A 535 10.53 -45.33 -46.19
CA ASP A 535 11.52 -45.38 -47.25
C ASP A 535 10.85 -45.31 -48.62
N ALA A 536 11.49 -44.64 -49.59
CA ALA A 536 10.96 -44.45 -50.94
C ALA A 536 10.62 -45.79 -51.63
N ILE A 537 11.39 -46.86 -51.32
CA ILE A 537 11.12 -48.22 -51.81
C ILE A 537 9.78 -48.75 -51.26
N TYR A 538 9.50 -48.52 -49.98
CA TYR A 538 8.26 -48.96 -49.36
C TYR A 538 7.07 -48.16 -49.89
N ILE A 539 7.19 -46.83 -49.98
CA ILE A 539 6.17 -45.93 -50.53
C ILE A 539 5.84 -46.35 -51.96
N SER A 540 6.85 -46.49 -52.83
CA SER A 540 6.67 -46.91 -54.21
C SER A 540 5.96 -48.26 -54.32
N LYS A 541 6.34 -49.24 -53.49
CA LYS A 541 5.69 -50.56 -53.47
C LYS A 541 4.23 -50.47 -53.03
N ARG A 542 3.93 -49.72 -51.95
CA ARG A 542 2.56 -49.49 -51.45
C ARG A 542 1.69 -48.86 -52.53
N ASP A 543 2.19 -47.81 -53.19
CA ASP A 543 1.44 -47.07 -54.20
C ASP A 543 1.18 -47.94 -55.44
N HIS A 544 2.17 -48.73 -55.88
CA HIS A 544 1.96 -49.71 -56.93
C HIS A 544 0.91 -50.76 -56.55
N ILE A 545 0.93 -51.28 -55.31
CA ILE A 545 -0.08 -52.23 -54.81
C ILE A 545 -1.48 -51.60 -54.86
N LYS A 546 -1.62 -50.38 -54.33
CA LYS A 546 -2.89 -49.63 -54.30
C LYS A 546 -3.43 -49.36 -55.70
N VAL A 547 -2.60 -48.82 -56.59
CA VAL A 547 -2.99 -48.51 -57.98
C VAL A 547 -3.30 -49.78 -58.77
N THR A 548 -2.62 -50.89 -58.49
CA THR A 548 -2.95 -52.19 -59.08
C THR A 548 -4.31 -52.72 -58.58
N LEU A 549 -4.61 -52.56 -57.29
CA LEU A 549 -5.90 -52.93 -56.71
C LEU A 549 -7.05 -52.08 -57.30
N GLU A 550 -6.85 -50.77 -57.42
CA GLU A 550 -7.79 -49.86 -58.09
C GLU A 550 -8.05 -50.31 -59.53
N PHE A 551 -7.00 -50.58 -60.31
CA PHE A 551 -7.12 -51.11 -61.67
C PHE A 551 -7.90 -52.42 -61.72
N ILE A 552 -7.62 -53.37 -60.82
CA ILE A 552 -8.31 -54.66 -60.80
C ILE A 552 -9.78 -54.51 -60.42
N ASN A 553 -10.11 -53.63 -59.48
CA ASN A 553 -11.49 -53.36 -59.11
C ASN A 553 -12.29 -52.71 -60.25
N GLU A 554 -11.62 -51.89 -61.07
CA GLU A 554 -12.26 -51.16 -62.18
C GLU A 554 -12.37 -52.01 -63.46
N PHE A 555 -11.32 -52.75 -63.84
CA PHE A 555 -11.21 -53.43 -65.14
C PHE A 555 -11.15 -54.97 -65.05
N GLY A 556 -11.04 -55.51 -63.85
CA GLY A 556 -10.88 -56.96 -63.61
C GLY A 556 -9.42 -57.44 -63.76
N TYR A 557 -9.09 -58.50 -63.04
CA TYR A 557 -7.73 -59.06 -62.99
C TYR A 557 -7.23 -59.59 -64.34
N GLU A 558 -8.14 -60.12 -65.18
CA GLU A 558 -7.80 -60.68 -66.49
C GLU A 558 -7.21 -59.64 -67.47
N GLN A 559 -7.50 -58.36 -67.25
CA GLN A 559 -6.97 -57.26 -68.06
C GLN A 559 -5.54 -56.83 -67.64
N LEU A 560 -5.00 -57.39 -66.56
CA LEU A 560 -3.66 -57.06 -66.07
C LEU A 560 -2.56 -57.80 -66.86
N THR A 561 -2.01 -57.12 -67.87
CA THR A 561 -0.89 -57.61 -68.70
C THR A 561 0.46 -57.05 -68.25
N HIS A 562 1.57 -57.56 -68.80
CA HIS A 562 2.91 -57.06 -68.49
C HIS A 562 3.18 -55.61 -68.96
N LYS A 563 2.39 -55.12 -69.93
CA LYS A 563 2.51 -53.76 -70.49
C LYS A 563 1.55 -52.76 -69.85
N THR A 564 0.70 -53.20 -68.92
CA THR A 564 -0.34 -52.33 -68.34
C THR A 564 0.30 -51.17 -67.57
N ILE A 565 -0.08 -49.96 -67.97
CA ILE A 565 0.22 -48.69 -67.31
C ILE A 565 -1.12 -48.08 -66.88
N TYR A 566 -1.24 -47.70 -65.62
CA TYR A 566 -2.44 -47.09 -65.07
C TYR A 566 -2.06 -45.99 -64.08
N LYS A 567 -2.63 -44.78 -64.23
CA LYS A 567 -2.28 -43.56 -63.46
C LYS A 567 -0.77 -43.30 -63.40
N ASP A 568 -0.07 -43.46 -64.52
CA ASP A 568 1.39 -43.36 -64.66
C ASP A 568 2.22 -44.44 -63.94
N PHE A 569 1.59 -45.41 -63.29
CA PHE A 569 2.26 -46.58 -62.71
C PHE A 569 2.33 -47.73 -63.71
N ARG A 570 3.53 -48.27 -63.94
CA ARG A 570 3.76 -49.47 -64.76
C ARG A 570 3.41 -50.75 -64.00
N ILE A 571 2.15 -50.89 -63.61
CA ILE A 571 1.65 -51.98 -62.74
C ILE A 571 1.90 -53.38 -63.32
N GLY A 572 1.91 -53.52 -64.65
CA GLY A 572 2.26 -54.77 -65.33
C GLY A 572 3.72 -55.19 -65.12
N SER A 573 4.65 -54.25 -65.24
CA SER A 573 6.09 -54.47 -65.02
C SER A 573 6.39 -54.69 -63.53
N PHE A 574 5.69 -53.97 -62.65
CA PHE A 574 5.77 -54.16 -61.20
C PHE A 574 5.41 -55.59 -60.80
N ARG A 575 4.28 -56.12 -61.30
CA ARG A 575 3.87 -57.52 -61.07
C ARG A 575 4.94 -58.51 -61.55
N ALA A 576 5.52 -58.30 -62.74
CA ALA A 576 6.56 -59.17 -63.28
C ALA A 576 7.81 -59.19 -62.37
N ASN A 577 8.25 -58.02 -61.91
CA ASN A 577 9.39 -57.90 -60.99
C ASN A 577 9.12 -58.57 -59.63
N CYS A 578 7.92 -58.39 -59.08
CA CYS A 578 7.50 -59.05 -57.85
C CYS A 578 7.51 -60.58 -57.99
N ARG A 579 7.10 -61.12 -59.13
CA ARG A 579 7.15 -62.57 -59.43
C ARG A 579 8.58 -63.09 -59.52
N GLU A 580 9.46 -62.38 -60.22
CA GLU A 580 10.88 -62.76 -60.30
C GLU A 580 11.56 -62.74 -58.94
N LYS A 581 11.26 -61.73 -58.11
CA LYS A 581 11.73 -61.69 -56.72
C LYS A 581 11.16 -62.86 -55.91
N TYR A 582 9.85 -63.11 -56.00
CA TYR A 582 9.17 -64.19 -55.29
C TYR A 582 9.79 -65.56 -55.56
N LYS A 583 10.25 -65.84 -56.79
CA LYS A 583 10.93 -67.11 -57.12
C LYS A 583 12.21 -67.33 -56.30
N LYS A 584 12.95 -66.26 -56.03
CA LYS A 584 14.28 -66.25 -55.38
C LYS A 584 14.24 -66.24 -53.84
N LEU A 585 13.07 -66.04 -53.24
CA LEU A 585 12.90 -65.95 -51.78
C LEU A 585 12.90 -67.32 -51.08
N SER A 586 13.31 -67.34 -49.81
CA SER A 586 13.19 -68.49 -48.91
C SER A 586 11.71 -68.82 -48.62
N LYS A 587 11.45 -69.99 -48.02
CA LYS A 587 10.07 -70.42 -47.72
C LYS A 587 9.34 -69.44 -46.80
N LYS A 588 10.01 -68.94 -45.76
CA LYS A 588 9.45 -67.97 -44.80
C LYS A 588 9.16 -66.62 -45.46
N GLU A 589 10.10 -66.10 -46.25
CA GLU A 589 9.93 -64.83 -46.98
C GLU A 589 8.85 -64.91 -48.06
N LYS A 590 8.65 -66.08 -48.68
CA LYS A 590 7.53 -66.32 -49.61
C LYS A 590 6.17 -66.23 -48.91
N GLU A 591 6.04 -66.77 -47.70
CA GLU A 591 4.79 -66.68 -46.93
C GLU A 591 4.49 -65.25 -46.51
N GLU A 592 5.50 -64.47 -46.10
CA GLU A 592 5.35 -63.05 -45.77
C GLU A 592 4.96 -62.22 -47.01
N MET A 593 5.63 -62.43 -48.14
CA MET A 593 5.33 -61.73 -49.38
C MET A 593 3.95 -62.12 -49.95
N LYS A 594 3.49 -63.36 -49.75
CA LYS A 594 2.12 -63.75 -50.12
C LYS A 594 1.08 -62.94 -49.35
N LYS A 595 1.17 -62.95 -48.01
CA LYS A 595 0.24 -62.19 -47.16
C LYS A 595 0.12 -60.73 -47.55
N GLU A 596 1.23 -60.12 -47.97
CA GLU A 596 1.28 -58.72 -48.39
C GLU A 596 0.57 -58.45 -49.74
N PHE A 597 0.62 -59.39 -50.69
CA PHE A 597 0.07 -59.20 -52.05
C PHE A 597 -1.27 -59.92 -52.27
N ASP A 598 -1.70 -60.79 -51.35
CA ASP A 598 -2.98 -61.51 -51.41
C ASP A 598 -4.17 -60.55 -51.46
N ILE A 599 -4.03 -59.33 -50.93
CA ILE A 599 -5.03 -58.26 -51.02
C ILE A 599 -5.37 -57.87 -52.47
N ILE A 600 -4.43 -58.07 -53.40
CA ILE A 600 -4.61 -57.75 -54.82
C ILE A 600 -5.34 -58.91 -55.53
N ASN A 601 -4.74 -60.10 -55.46
CA ASN A 601 -5.28 -61.33 -56.01
C ASN A 601 -4.45 -62.52 -55.48
N PRO A 602 -5.06 -63.65 -55.09
CA PRO A 602 -4.31 -64.86 -54.68
C PRO A 602 -3.30 -65.37 -55.72
N ASP A 603 -3.58 -65.13 -57.01
CA ASP A 603 -2.71 -65.49 -58.14
C ASP A 603 -1.75 -64.36 -58.54
N PHE A 604 -1.63 -63.27 -57.78
CA PHE A 604 -0.81 -62.12 -58.17
C PHE A 604 0.67 -62.51 -58.36
N LEU A 605 1.20 -63.29 -57.41
CA LEU A 605 2.59 -63.76 -57.40
C LEU A 605 2.79 -65.13 -58.09
N ILE A 606 1.72 -65.84 -58.43
CA ILE A 606 1.77 -67.21 -58.96
C ILE A 606 1.22 -67.23 -60.39
N THR A 607 1.88 -67.96 -61.29
CA THR A 607 1.33 -68.19 -62.63
C THR A 607 0.55 -69.50 -62.57
N LYS A 608 -0.77 -69.49 -62.82
CA LYS A 608 -1.49 -70.74 -63.12
C LYS A 608 -0.76 -71.41 -64.29
N ARG A 609 -0.28 -72.64 -64.09
CA ARG A 609 0.16 -73.47 -65.22
C ARG A 609 -1.04 -73.52 -66.17
N ARG A 610 -0.85 -73.09 -67.42
CA ARG A 610 -1.79 -73.44 -68.50
C ARG A 610 -1.99 -74.95 -68.41
N ASN A 611 -3.20 -75.40 -68.08
CA ASN A 611 -3.60 -76.75 -68.39
C ASN A 611 -3.46 -76.87 -69.91
N LYS A 612 -2.44 -77.59 -70.36
CA LYS A 612 -2.39 -78.14 -71.70
C LYS A 612 -3.37 -79.32 -71.69
N LYS A 613 -4.63 -79.03 -71.97
CA LYS A 613 -5.56 -79.79 -72.83
C LYS A 613 -6.94 -79.18 -72.71
#